data_AF-A0A1A8TAG2-F1
#
_entry.id   AF-A0A1A8TAG2-F1
#
_cell.length_a   1.000
_cell.length_b   1.000
_cell.length_c   1.000
_cell.angle_alpha   90.00
_cell.angle_beta   90.00
_cell.angle_gamma   90.00
#
_symmetry.space_group_name_H-M   'P 1'
#
loop_
_entity.id
_entity.type
_entity.pdbx_description
1 polymer ?
#
loop_
_entity_poly.entity_id
_entity_poly.type
_entity_poly.pdbx_seq_one_letter_code
_entity_poly.pdbx_strand_id
1 'polypeptide(L)'
;MTESKSVQIEQLEKLRTAWLPAVEFLFGKAPSQAEFVGFEIDDNSAKPVLLFENDKAPYQYKIQIPARSFTNDVMLLADVIQEMVRGLNPVGKAGAETNALYEGATVYGSIMAIKQVFGDEAVDSYLNALKKQAFAYYDAFSYVSVLLSDDPQAVKKLRAVQPFLYQVEKVDFETAEIEIDRKIKDILLLAFRG
;
A
#
# COMPACT_ATOMS: atom_id res chain seq x y z
N MET A 1 -10.79 -26.01 -0.34
CA MET A 1 -10.50 -25.11 0.78
C MET A 1 -10.68 -25.88 2.07
N THR A 2 -9.74 -25.79 3.02
CA THR A 2 -9.93 -26.31 4.37
C THR A 2 -10.78 -25.32 5.17
N GLU A 3 -11.50 -25.80 6.20
CA GLU A 3 -12.35 -24.97 7.07
C GLU A 3 -11.57 -23.79 7.68
N SER A 4 -10.33 -24.02 8.12
CA SER A 4 -9.42 -22.98 8.62
C SER A 4 -9.14 -21.87 7.60
N LYS A 5 -8.92 -22.22 6.31
CA LYS A 5 -8.68 -21.22 5.27
C LYS A 5 -9.94 -20.41 4.97
N SER A 6 -11.12 -21.02 5.08
CA SER A 6 -12.40 -20.29 4.93
C SER A 6 -12.55 -19.23 6.02
N VAL A 7 -12.30 -19.58 7.28
CA VAL A 7 -12.38 -18.64 8.41
C VAL A 7 -11.39 -17.48 8.26
N GLN A 8 -10.17 -17.79 7.84
CA GLN A 8 -9.14 -16.77 7.60
C GLN A 8 -9.54 -15.82 6.47
N ILE A 9 -10.12 -16.31 5.37
CA ILE A 9 -10.63 -15.45 4.29
C ILE A 9 -11.76 -14.55 4.79
N GLU A 10 -12.70 -15.07 5.58
CA GLU A 10 -13.75 -14.25 6.18
C GLU A 10 -13.19 -13.15 7.09
N GLN A 11 -12.12 -13.44 7.83
CA GLN A 11 -11.40 -12.43 8.63
C GLN A 11 -10.79 -11.34 7.74
N LEU A 12 -10.15 -11.71 6.62
CA LEU A 12 -9.59 -10.76 5.66
C LEU A 12 -10.67 -9.86 5.03
N GLU A 13 -11.81 -10.44 4.64
CA GLU A 13 -12.94 -9.67 4.09
C GLU A 13 -13.52 -8.68 5.10
N LYS A 14 -13.62 -9.08 6.38
CA LYS A 14 -14.03 -8.18 7.47
C LYS A 14 -13.05 -7.03 7.66
N LEU A 15 -11.74 -7.32 7.71
CA LEU A 15 -10.69 -6.30 7.81
C LEU A 15 -10.77 -5.32 6.63
N ARG A 16 -10.82 -5.84 5.40
CA ARG A 16 -10.92 -5.01 4.20
C ARG A 16 -12.14 -4.11 4.23
N THR A 17 -13.30 -4.66 4.55
CA THR A 17 -14.56 -3.91 4.62
C THR A 17 -14.51 -2.80 5.65
N ALA A 18 -13.93 -3.07 6.83
CA ALA A 18 -13.80 -2.09 7.90
C ALA A 18 -12.82 -0.96 7.55
N TRP A 19 -11.71 -1.29 6.86
CA TRP A 19 -10.63 -0.35 6.61
C TRP A 19 -10.71 0.40 5.29
N LEU A 20 -11.47 -0.10 4.31
CA LEU A 20 -11.57 0.51 2.99
C LEU A 20 -11.95 1.99 3.05
N PRO A 21 -12.94 2.42 3.86
CA PRO A 21 -13.28 3.85 3.97
C PRO A 21 -12.12 4.72 4.45
N ALA A 22 -11.31 4.23 5.41
CA ALA A 22 -10.17 4.98 5.92
C ALA A 22 -9.02 5.04 4.90
N VAL A 23 -8.77 3.92 4.21
CA VAL A 23 -7.76 3.83 3.14
C VAL A 23 -8.13 4.74 1.96
N GLU A 24 -9.38 4.74 1.52
CA GLU A 24 -9.89 5.66 0.49
C GLU A 24 -9.92 7.12 0.98
N PHE A 25 -10.19 7.35 2.27
CA PHE A 25 -10.13 8.69 2.85
C PHE A 25 -8.71 9.25 2.80
N LEU A 26 -7.68 8.45 3.07
CA LEU A 26 -6.29 8.91 3.05
C LEU A 26 -5.77 9.10 1.64
N PHE A 27 -6.02 8.14 0.75
CA PHE A 27 -5.33 8.09 -0.54
C PHE A 27 -6.24 8.37 -1.73
N GLY A 28 -7.55 8.36 -1.58
CA GLY A 28 -8.54 8.52 -2.64
C GLY A 28 -9.12 7.18 -3.09
N LYS A 29 -10.25 7.22 -3.79
CA LYS A 29 -10.92 6.00 -4.30
C LYS A 29 -10.10 5.33 -5.38
N ALA A 30 -10.26 4.02 -5.54
CA ALA A 30 -9.66 3.29 -6.66
C ALA A 30 -10.20 3.82 -8.01
N PRO A 31 -9.40 3.82 -9.10
CA PRO A 31 -9.90 4.12 -10.43
C PRO A 31 -10.93 3.07 -10.85
N SER A 32 -11.88 3.43 -11.72
CA SER A 32 -12.98 2.53 -12.12
C SER A 32 -12.56 1.23 -12.79
N GLN A 33 -11.31 1.15 -13.25
CA GLN A 33 -10.73 -0.05 -13.87
C GLN A 33 -10.16 -1.03 -12.84
N ALA A 34 -9.87 -0.57 -11.61
CA ALA A 34 -9.32 -1.40 -10.55
C ALA A 34 -10.42 -2.22 -9.88
N GLU A 35 -10.26 -3.55 -9.88
CA GLU A 35 -11.26 -4.47 -9.37
C GLU A 35 -10.64 -5.49 -8.42
N PHE A 36 -11.05 -5.45 -7.16
CA PHE A 36 -10.71 -6.48 -6.19
C PHE A 36 -11.66 -7.67 -6.34
N VAL A 37 -11.12 -8.87 -6.53
CA VAL A 37 -11.92 -10.10 -6.73
C VAL A 37 -11.79 -11.15 -5.62
N GLY A 38 -11.07 -10.84 -4.55
CA GLY A 38 -11.01 -11.68 -3.35
C GLY A 38 -9.60 -11.90 -2.80
N PHE A 39 -9.55 -12.68 -1.72
CA PHE A 39 -8.32 -13.07 -1.05
C PHE A 39 -7.86 -14.48 -1.41
N GLU A 40 -6.56 -14.70 -1.32
CA GLU A 40 -5.92 -16.01 -1.36
C GLU A 40 -4.95 -16.16 -0.18
N ILE A 41 -4.84 -17.37 0.37
CA ILE A 41 -3.90 -17.68 1.46
C ILE A 41 -2.86 -18.67 0.96
N ASP A 42 -1.61 -18.25 0.97
CA ASP A 42 -0.46 -19.08 0.60
C ASP A 42 0.40 -19.41 1.83
N ASP A 43 0.60 -20.71 2.05
CA ASP A 43 1.41 -21.24 3.15
C ASP A 43 2.92 -21.07 2.90
N ASN A 44 3.32 -20.88 1.64
CA ASN A 44 4.72 -20.82 1.22
C ASN A 44 5.21 -19.41 0.91
N SER A 45 4.31 -18.43 0.82
CA SER A 45 4.70 -17.05 0.56
C SER A 45 5.31 -16.42 1.82
N ALA A 46 6.38 -15.64 1.62
CA ALA A 46 6.89 -14.72 2.63
C ALA A 46 6.20 -13.35 2.56
N LYS A 47 5.71 -13.01 1.37
CA LYS A 47 5.07 -11.77 0.91
C LYS A 47 3.54 -11.66 0.97
N PRO A 48 2.88 -10.62 1.49
CA PRO A 48 1.63 -10.25 0.83
C PRO A 48 1.93 -9.71 -0.59
N VAL A 49 1.06 -10.02 -1.57
CA VAL A 49 1.16 -9.52 -2.95
C VAL A 49 -0.20 -9.39 -3.63
N LEU A 50 -0.30 -8.49 -4.61
CA LEU A 50 -1.38 -8.49 -5.59
C LEU A 50 -1.13 -9.53 -6.69
N LEU A 51 -2.12 -10.36 -6.98
CA LEU A 51 -2.11 -11.31 -8.09
C LEU A 51 -2.94 -10.79 -9.26
N PHE A 52 -2.34 -10.71 -10.44
CA PHE A 52 -2.98 -10.29 -11.68
C PHE A 52 -3.13 -11.50 -12.62
N GLU A 53 -4.25 -12.22 -12.50
CA GLU A 53 -4.46 -13.50 -13.19
C GLU A 53 -5.28 -13.36 -14.48
N ASN A 54 -5.91 -12.20 -14.70
CA ASN A 54 -6.81 -11.97 -15.83
C ASN A 54 -6.15 -11.09 -16.89
N ASP A 55 -5.58 -11.71 -17.93
CA ASP A 55 -4.93 -11.01 -19.04
C ASP A 55 -5.86 -10.02 -19.79
N LYS A 56 -7.18 -10.20 -19.69
CA LYS A 56 -8.17 -9.31 -20.34
C LYS A 56 -8.58 -8.13 -19.46
N ALA A 57 -8.26 -8.17 -18.17
CA ALA A 57 -8.57 -7.13 -17.20
C ALA A 57 -7.33 -6.90 -16.31
N PRO A 58 -6.32 -6.15 -16.80
CA PRO A 58 -5.01 -6.07 -16.14
C PRO A 58 -5.08 -5.51 -14.71
N TYR A 59 -6.06 -4.65 -14.41
CA TYR A 59 -6.26 -4.07 -13.08
C TYR A 59 -7.26 -4.84 -12.20
N GLN A 60 -7.69 -6.03 -12.63
CA GLN A 60 -8.39 -6.97 -11.78
C GLN A 60 -7.38 -7.76 -10.95
N TYR A 61 -7.53 -7.78 -9.63
CA TYR A 61 -6.55 -8.37 -8.72
C TYR A 61 -7.16 -9.15 -7.56
N LYS A 62 -6.45 -10.19 -7.13
CA LYS A 62 -6.60 -10.78 -5.80
C LYS A 62 -5.53 -10.23 -4.87
N ILE A 63 -5.79 -10.29 -3.57
CA ILE A 63 -4.77 -10.08 -2.55
C ILE A 63 -4.37 -11.46 -2.02
N GLN A 64 -3.12 -11.87 -2.26
CA GLN A 64 -2.55 -13.06 -1.63
C GLN A 64 -1.90 -12.64 -0.31
N ILE A 65 -2.32 -13.26 0.79
CA ILE A 65 -1.78 -13.05 2.14
C ILE A 65 -1.04 -14.33 2.57
N PRO A 66 0.18 -14.23 3.11
CA PRO A 66 0.90 -15.40 3.56
C PRO A 66 0.30 -15.94 4.86
N ALA A 67 0.22 -17.25 5.03
CA ALA A 67 -0.40 -17.88 6.21
C ALA A 67 0.24 -17.42 7.54
N ARG A 68 1.53 -17.06 7.50
CA ARG A 68 2.26 -16.55 8.66
C ARG A 68 1.70 -15.22 9.18
N SER A 69 1.05 -14.40 8.35
CA SER A 69 0.45 -13.12 8.77
C SER A 69 -0.53 -13.31 9.93
N PHE A 70 -1.26 -14.43 9.95
CA PHE A 70 -2.24 -14.75 10.99
C PHE A 70 -1.62 -15.12 12.35
N THR A 71 -0.30 -15.20 12.47
CA THR A 71 0.37 -15.47 13.75
C THR A 71 0.57 -14.22 14.61
N ASN A 72 0.37 -13.03 14.04
CA ASN A 72 0.58 -11.75 14.70
C ASN A 72 -0.39 -10.70 14.14
N ASP A 73 -1.27 -10.16 14.98
CA ASP A 73 -2.31 -9.22 14.52
C ASP A 73 -1.75 -7.91 13.96
N VAL A 74 -0.59 -7.43 14.44
CA VAL A 74 0.09 -6.25 13.88
C VAL A 74 0.57 -6.55 12.47
N MET A 75 1.17 -7.73 12.24
CA MET A 75 1.63 -8.16 10.92
C MET A 75 0.45 -8.39 9.97
N LEU A 76 -0.61 -9.04 10.43
CA LEU A 76 -1.84 -9.24 9.65
C LEU A 76 -2.44 -7.91 9.20
N LEU A 77 -2.61 -6.97 10.13
CA LEU A 77 -3.16 -5.65 9.79
C LEU A 77 -2.23 -4.91 8.82
N ALA A 78 -0.92 -4.94 9.05
CA ALA A 78 0.04 -4.28 8.17
C ALA A 78 -0.05 -4.84 6.74
N ASP A 79 0.03 -6.16 6.59
CA ASP A 79 0.01 -6.83 5.30
C ASP A 79 -1.29 -6.55 4.52
N VAL A 80 -2.43 -6.62 5.19
CA VAL A 80 -3.73 -6.34 4.57
C VAL A 80 -3.82 -4.88 4.12
N ILE A 81 -3.44 -3.93 4.99
CA ILE A 81 -3.53 -2.50 4.66
C ILE A 81 -2.58 -2.14 3.54
N GLN A 82 -1.37 -2.70 3.53
CA GLN A 82 -0.43 -2.46 2.45
C GLN A 82 -1.03 -2.86 1.09
N GLU A 83 -1.55 -4.08 0.99
CA GLU A 83 -2.14 -4.54 -0.27
C GLU A 83 -3.45 -3.81 -0.62
N MET A 84 -4.21 -3.32 0.37
CA MET A 84 -5.35 -2.44 0.11
C MET A 84 -4.90 -1.12 -0.51
N VAL A 85 -3.83 -0.50 -0.02
CA VAL A 85 -3.29 0.74 -0.61
C VAL A 85 -2.75 0.48 -2.02
N ARG A 86 -2.04 -0.64 -2.24
CA ARG A 86 -1.62 -1.06 -3.59
C ARG A 86 -2.82 -1.28 -4.51
N GLY A 87 -3.90 -1.86 -3.99
CA GLY A 87 -5.14 -2.11 -4.69
C GLY A 87 -5.94 -0.86 -5.07
N LEU A 88 -5.68 0.29 -4.45
CA LEU A 88 -6.21 1.58 -4.91
C LEU A 88 -5.53 2.05 -6.20
N ASN A 89 -4.31 1.59 -6.50
CA ASN A 89 -3.52 1.99 -7.66
C ASN A 89 -2.75 0.78 -8.22
N PRO A 90 -3.46 -0.26 -8.68
CA PRO A 90 -2.82 -1.52 -9.09
C PRO A 90 -1.87 -1.32 -10.27
N VAL A 91 -0.73 -2.02 -10.26
CA VAL A 91 0.31 -1.92 -11.30
C VAL A 91 0.00 -2.69 -12.59
N GLY A 92 -1.08 -3.48 -12.58
CA GLY A 92 -1.64 -4.13 -13.76
C GLY A 92 -0.95 -5.42 -14.22
N LYS A 93 0.21 -5.75 -13.63
CA LYS A 93 0.97 -6.99 -13.91
C LYS A 93 1.99 -7.25 -12.81
N ALA A 94 2.33 -8.53 -12.63
CA ALA A 94 3.41 -8.91 -11.72
C ALA A 94 4.77 -8.38 -12.21
N GLY A 95 5.61 -7.93 -11.27
CA GLY A 95 6.97 -7.45 -11.56
C GLY A 95 7.05 -6.12 -12.31
N ALA A 96 5.94 -5.37 -12.39
CA ALA A 96 6.00 -3.98 -12.87
C ALA A 96 6.91 -3.14 -11.97
N GLU A 97 7.67 -2.23 -12.59
CA GLU A 97 8.48 -1.26 -11.84
C GLU A 97 7.57 -0.27 -11.11
N THR A 98 7.89 0.00 -9.84
CA THR A 98 7.24 1.00 -9.01
C THR A 98 8.23 2.10 -8.63
N ASN A 99 7.75 3.16 -8.00
CA ASN A 99 8.57 4.27 -7.49
C ASN A 99 8.46 4.39 -5.97
N ALA A 100 9.33 5.20 -5.37
CA ALA A 100 9.34 5.41 -3.93
C ALA A 100 8.03 6.02 -3.39
N LEU A 101 7.32 6.83 -4.18
CA LEU A 101 6.00 7.36 -3.81
C LEU A 101 4.96 6.23 -3.62
N TYR A 102 4.91 5.28 -4.56
CA TYR A 102 3.98 4.15 -4.52
C TYR A 102 4.23 3.25 -3.30
N GLU A 103 5.48 2.83 -3.08
CA GLU A 103 5.82 1.95 -1.95
C GLU A 103 5.76 2.68 -0.62
N GLY A 104 6.19 3.95 -0.58
CA GLY A 104 6.14 4.77 0.62
C GLY A 104 4.70 5.05 1.08
N ALA A 105 3.77 5.34 0.17
CA ALA A 105 2.35 5.52 0.49
C ALA A 105 1.74 4.23 1.05
N THR A 106 2.16 3.09 0.52
CA THR A 106 1.75 1.77 0.99
C THR A 106 2.17 1.52 2.43
N VAL A 107 3.44 1.77 2.75
CA VAL A 107 3.96 1.62 4.11
C VAL A 107 3.33 2.64 5.06
N TYR A 108 3.16 3.90 4.62
CA TYR A 108 2.49 4.95 5.39
C TYR A 108 1.08 4.52 5.81
N GLY A 109 0.28 3.97 4.89
CA GLY A 109 -1.06 3.47 5.20
C GLY A 109 -1.05 2.43 6.32
N SER A 110 -0.12 1.46 6.25
CA SER A 110 0.01 0.44 7.29
C SER A 110 0.39 1.02 8.65
N ILE A 111 1.29 2.01 8.69
CA ILE A 111 1.70 2.67 9.95
C ILE A 111 0.53 3.43 10.57
N MET A 112 -0.27 4.13 9.77
CA MET A 112 -1.47 4.81 10.28
C MET A 112 -2.48 3.83 10.87
N ALA A 113 -2.69 2.68 10.22
CA ALA A 113 -3.57 1.63 10.74
C ALA A 113 -3.02 1.00 12.02
N ILE A 114 -1.72 0.67 12.07
CA ILE A 114 -1.06 0.14 13.27
C ILE A 114 -1.20 1.12 14.43
N LYS A 115 -0.88 2.40 14.21
CA LYS A 115 -1.01 3.46 15.22
C LYS A 115 -2.41 3.51 15.80
N GLN A 116 -3.42 3.47 14.94
CA GLN A 116 -4.82 3.57 15.32
C GLN A 116 -5.32 2.38 16.17
N VAL A 117 -4.80 1.17 15.94
CA VAL A 117 -5.27 -0.05 16.61
C VAL A 117 -4.40 -0.44 17.80
N PHE A 118 -3.07 -0.34 17.64
CA PHE A 118 -2.09 -0.89 18.56
C PHE A 118 -1.24 0.18 19.26
N GLY A 119 -1.38 1.45 18.89
CA GLY A 119 -0.68 2.58 19.52
C GLY A 119 0.76 2.77 19.05
N ASP A 120 1.42 3.79 19.62
CA ASP A 120 2.74 4.26 19.18
C ASP A 120 3.87 3.24 19.43
N GLU A 121 3.81 2.46 20.51
CA GLU A 121 4.85 1.45 20.80
C GLU A 121 4.92 0.36 19.71
N ALA A 122 3.77 -0.03 19.15
CA ALA A 122 3.70 -0.97 18.05
C ALA A 122 4.26 -0.37 16.75
N VAL A 123 4.02 0.92 16.52
CA VAL A 123 4.60 1.66 15.39
C VAL A 123 6.12 1.70 15.49
N ASP A 124 6.66 2.02 16.67
CA ASP A 124 8.10 2.07 16.89
C ASP A 124 8.76 0.70 16.64
N SER A 125 8.15 -0.38 17.14
CA SER A 125 8.63 -1.74 16.87
C SER A 125 8.61 -2.07 15.37
N TYR A 126 7.51 -1.72 14.69
CA TYR A 126 7.34 -1.96 13.25
C TYR A 126 8.37 -1.19 12.40
N LEU A 127 8.55 0.10 12.68
CA LEU A 127 9.54 0.95 12.02
C LEU A 127 10.97 0.46 12.27
N ASN A 128 11.28 0.02 13.49
CA ASN A 128 12.58 -0.56 13.81
C ASN A 128 12.84 -1.86 13.06
N ALA A 129 11.82 -2.71 12.88
CA ALA A 129 11.93 -3.92 12.07
C ALA A 129 12.17 -3.58 10.59
N LEU A 130 11.40 -2.64 10.03
CA LEU A 130 11.58 -2.16 8.65
C LEU A 130 12.98 -1.59 8.43
N LYS A 131 13.46 -0.73 9.33
CA LYS A 131 14.79 -0.13 9.23
C LYS A 131 15.91 -1.18 9.21
N LYS A 132 15.75 -2.30 9.92
CA LYS A 132 16.74 -3.38 10.00
C LYS A 132 16.66 -4.38 8.84
N GLN A 133 15.46 -4.71 8.37
CA GLN A 133 15.24 -5.83 7.47
C GLN A 133 14.85 -5.40 6.04
N ALA A 134 14.32 -4.19 5.88
CA ALA A 134 13.70 -3.69 4.66
C ALA A 134 13.93 -2.17 4.53
N PHE A 135 15.19 -1.73 4.63
CA PHE A 135 15.54 -0.31 4.73
C PHE A 135 14.97 0.56 3.59
N ALA A 136 14.93 0.03 2.35
CA ALA A 136 14.35 0.76 1.22
C ALA A 136 12.88 1.16 1.45
N TYR A 137 12.08 0.29 2.08
CA TYR A 137 10.69 0.58 2.43
C TYR A 137 10.57 1.62 3.55
N TYR A 138 11.46 1.54 4.55
CA TYR A 138 11.56 2.56 5.59
C TYR A 138 11.92 3.94 5.00
N ASP A 139 12.89 3.97 4.09
CA ASP A 139 13.36 5.19 3.45
C ASP A 139 12.26 5.83 2.59
N ALA A 140 11.60 5.04 1.74
CA ALA A 140 10.45 5.48 0.94
C ALA A 140 9.30 6.01 1.81
N PHE A 141 8.97 5.30 2.91
CA PHE A 141 8.00 5.79 3.90
C PHE A 141 8.38 7.15 4.47
N SER A 142 9.66 7.37 4.79
CA SER A 142 10.10 8.62 5.40
C SER A 142 9.88 9.82 4.47
N TYR A 143 10.15 9.67 3.17
CA TYR A 143 9.89 10.72 2.17
C TYR A 143 8.40 10.99 1.98
N VAL A 144 7.57 9.94 1.96
CA VAL A 144 6.10 10.11 1.88
C VAL A 144 5.56 10.75 3.16
N SER A 145 6.16 10.45 4.32
CA SER A 145 5.78 11.10 5.58
C SER A 145 6.09 12.60 5.58
N VAL A 146 7.23 13.00 5.01
CA VAL A 146 7.55 14.42 4.80
C VAL A 146 6.53 15.06 3.87
N LEU A 147 6.25 14.43 2.71
CA LEU A 147 5.23 14.89 1.77
C LEU A 147 3.86 15.12 2.43
N LEU A 148 3.40 14.15 3.22
CA LEU A 148 2.10 14.20 3.88
C LEU A 148 2.08 15.10 5.13
N SER A 149 3.25 15.46 5.66
CA SER A 149 3.36 16.47 6.73
C SER A 149 3.23 17.88 6.15
N ASP A 150 3.81 18.12 4.98
CA ASP A 150 3.71 19.42 4.28
C ASP A 150 2.32 19.60 3.63
N ASP A 151 1.79 18.55 3.00
CA ASP A 151 0.44 18.53 2.43
C ASP A 151 -0.26 17.18 2.71
N PRO A 152 -1.14 17.12 3.73
CA PRO A 152 -1.88 15.91 4.10
C PRO A 152 -2.81 15.36 3.01
N GLN A 153 -3.06 16.11 1.92
CA GLN A 153 -3.87 15.68 0.78
C GLN A 153 -3.03 15.37 -0.45
N ALA A 154 -1.70 15.48 -0.38
CA ALA A 154 -0.80 15.37 -1.53
C ALA A 154 -1.06 14.12 -2.38
N VAL A 155 -1.11 12.93 -1.76
CA VAL A 155 -1.34 11.67 -2.50
C VAL A 155 -2.70 11.67 -3.20
N LYS A 156 -3.75 12.21 -2.56
CA LYS A 156 -5.07 12.35 -3.17
C LYS A 156 -5.07 13.32 -4.35
N LYS A 157 -4.41 14.46 -4.20
CA LYS A 157 -4.29 15.47 -5.26
C LYS A 157 -3.52 14.91 -6.46
N LEU A 158 -2.39 14.23 -6.22
CA LEU A 158 -1.64 13.51 -7.26
C LEU A 158 -2.55 12.52 -8.00
N ARG A 159 -3.33 11.72 -7.28
CA ARG A 159 -4.21 10.72 -7.89
C ARG A 159 -5.41 11.29 -8.64
N ALA A 160 -5.79 12.54 -8.35
CA ALA A 160 -6.78 13.25 -9.14
C ALA A 160 -6.23 13.67 -10.53
N VAL A 161 -4.91 13.85 -10.65
CA VAL A 161 -4.23 14.16 -11.92
C VAL A 161 -3.80 12.87 -12.63
N GLN A 162 -3.09 11.99 -11.93
CA GLN A 162 -2.56 10.72 -12.41
C GLN A 162 -3.03 9.59 -11.47
N PRO A 163 -4.08 8.81 -11.82
CA PRO A 163 -4.70 7.83 -10.94
C PRO A 163 -3.77 6.76 -10.37
N PHE A 164 -2.69 6.44 -11.08
CA PHE A 164 -1.73 5.41 -10.71
C PHE A 164 -0.44 6.01 -10.18
N LEU A 165 -0.17 5.89 -8.87
CA LEU A 165 0.99 6.51 -8.23
C LEU A 165 2.35 6.12 -8.82
N TYR A 166 2.48 4.88 -9.32
CA TYR A 166 3.71 4.42 -9.95
C TYR A 166 3.99 5.11 -11.30
N GLN A 167 3.00 5.79 -11.88
CA GLN A 167 3.09 6.54 -13.14
C GLN A 167 3.16 8.06 -12.92
N VAL A 168 3.20 8.54 -11.67
CA VAL A 168 3.30 9.96 -11.37
C VAL A 168 4.63 10.50 -11.90
N GLU A 169 4.56 11.65 -12.55
CA GLU A 169 5.69 12.40 -13.08
C GLU A 169 5.81 13.78 -12.40
N LYS A 170 6.90 14.50 -12.68
CA LYS A 170 7.16 15.82 -12.07
C LYS A 170 6.05 16.83 -12.37
N VAL A 171 5.51 16.80 -13.59
CA VAL A 171 4.45 17.70 -14.05
C VAL A 171 3.15 17.49 -13.26
N ASP A 172 2.91 16.28 -12.74
CA ASP A 172 1.71 15.99 -11.96
C ASP A 172 1.73 16.70 -10.61
N PHE A 173 2.92 16.84 -9.98
CA PHE A 173 3.05 17.63 -8.75
C PHE A 173 2.74 19.11 -8.99
N GLU A 174 3.16 19.65 -10.13
CA GLU A 174 2.89 21.05 -10.50
C GLU A 174 1.40 21.24 -10.79
N THR A 175 0.81 20.31 -11.54
CA THR A 175 -0.63 20.32 -11.89
C THR A 175 -1.52 20.14 -10.65
N ALA A 176 -1.06 19.34 -9.68
CA ALA A 176 -1.74 19.11 -8.41
C ALA A 176 -1.52 20.23 -7.39
N GLU A 177 -0.76 21.28 -7.76
CA GLU A 177 -0.40 22.41 -6.88
C GLU A 177 0.26 21.95 -5.57
N ILE A 178 1.16 20.95 -5.67
CA ILE A 178 1.91 20.42 -4.52
C ILE A 178 3.29 21.07 -4.48
N GLU A 179 3.46 21.95 -3.49
CA GLU A 179 4.71 22.61 -3.19
C GLU A 179 5.52 21.79 -2.18
N ILE A 180 6.55 21.08 -2.68
CA ILE A 180 7.51 20.35 -1.85
C ILE A 180 8.92 20.57 -2.39
N ASP A 181 9.92 20.42 -1.53
CA ASP A 181 11.33 20.49 -1.91
C ASP A 181 11.63 19.59 -3.12
N ARG A 182 12.36 20.17 -4.08
CA ARG A 182 12.68 19.52 -5.36
C ARG A 182 13.41 18.19 -5.16
N LYS A 183 14.30 18.07 -4.17
CA LYS A 183 15.03 16.83 -3.92
C LYS A 183 14.09 15.74 -3.42
N ILE A 184 13.15 16.07 -2.55
CA ILE A 184 12.14 15.11 -2.07
C ILE A 184 11.29 14.64 -3.24
N LYS A 185 10.82 15.56 -4.10
CA LYS A 185 10.10 15.24 -5.33
C LYS A 185 10.90 14.29 -6.24
N ASP A 186 12.18 14.59 -6.47
CA ASP A 186 13.04 13.75 -7.30
C ASP A 186 13.20 12.34 -6.72
N ILE A 187 13.37 12.21 -5.40
CA ILE A 187 13.51 10.91 -4.71
C ILE A 187 12.22 10.10 -4.77
N LEU A 188 11.07 10.73 -4.53
CA LEU A 188 9.75 10.09 -4.58
C LEU A 188 9.46 9.45 -5.97
N LEU A 189 10.04 10.01 -7.03
CA LEU A 189 9.87 9.54 -8.40
C LEU A 189 10.95 8.55 -8.86
N LEU A 190 11.95 8.24 -8.03
CA LEU A 190 12.96 7.24 -8.36
C LEU A 190 12.34 5.84 -8.41
N ALA A 191 12.79 5.04 -9.37
CA ALA A 191 12.48 3.63 -9.44
C ALA A 191 12.84 2.94 -8.12
N PHE A 192 11.88 2.24 -7.54
CA PHE A 192 12.04 1.60 -6.25
C PHE A 192 12.90 0.34 -6.36
N ARG A 193 13.83 0.17 -5.42
CA ARG A 193 14.73 -0.98 -5.34
C ARG A 193 14.76 -1.48 -3.89
N GLY A 194 13.94 -2.46 -3.57
CA GLY A 194 13.80 -3.03 -2.22
C GLY A 194 13.43 -4.50 -2.21
#